data_AF-A0A9X4HXB1-F1
#
_entry.id   AF-A0A9X4HXB1-F1
#
_cell.length_a   1.000
_cell.length_b   1.000
_cell.length_c   1.000
_cell.angle_alpha   90.00
_cell.angle_beta   90.00
_cell.angle_gamma   90.00
#
_symmetry.space_group_name_H-M   'P 1'
#
loop_
_entity.id
_entity.type
_entity.pdbx_description
1 polymer ?
#
loop_
_entity_poly.entity_id
_entity_poly.type
_entity_poly.pdbx_seq_one_letter_code
_entity_poly.pdbx_strand_id
1 'polypeptide(L)'
;MQEIKGALSSNSDAESLVKIVSAASGLSWVSPSENDVFYISDQAEFPEIIFEVRVQDGLPLNWSWEIEWDAKVSGLKERARKINSLQEFKKSGFFNSNSKTWVAELEEVLGGRLTVAVLSAGKSIKRSVIIKGVNPSKEVVAAYVGDLDDMDGFEKLLEQETGSKHFINLDGEPIVAFDKGYGITQMTNPAPTYEQVWSWKENILGGSGIYKDKVVAAKKYLGQQGRTYTDDQLQHEVFSRWNGGSYHQWDSVAEVWVRKKSILCDSNTGNIGWSMDKEKNKGKTESELRERDKDKYKDGGKGQTKDHPWQYSGVCYADHIFDK
;
A
#
# COMPACT_ATOMS: atom_id res chain seq x y z
N MET A 1 40.30 32.36 -16.54
CA MET A 1 40.76 33.42 -15.63
C MET A 1 41.32 34.55 -16.47
N GLN A 2 40.55 35.63 -16.66
CA GLN A 2 41.07 36.99 -16.81
C GLN A 2 39.91 37.98 -16.78
N GLU A 3 40.00 38.91 -15.82
CA GLU A 3 39.10 40.03 -15.59
C GLU A 3 39.14 41.04 -16.73
N ILE A 4 38.01 41.71 -17.00
CA ILE A 4 38.03 43.04 -17.63
C ILE A 4 37.09 43.99 -16.87
N LYS A 5 37.75 44.77 -15.99
CA LYS A 5 37.65 46.21 -15.75
C LYS A 5 36.27 46.87 -15.90
N GLY A 6 35.67 47.20 -14.74
CA GLY A 6 34.61 48.19 -14.64
C GLY A 6 35.11 49.59 -15.00
N ALA A 7 34.35 50.27 -15.85
CA ALA A 7 34.32 51.73 -15.91
C ALA A 7 33.03 52.17 -15.19
N LEU A 8 33.15 52.43 -13.89
CA LEU A 8 32.13 53.16 -13.14
C LEU A 8 32.31 54.64 -13.48
N SER A 9 31.57 55.14 -14.47
CA SER A 9 31.25 56.57 -14.51
C SER A 9 30.00 56.76 -13.66
N SER A 10 30.17 57.27 -12.45
CA SER A 10 29.07 57.70 -11.59
C SER A 10 28.38 58.92 -12.22
N ASN A 11 27.12 58.76 -12.63
CA ASN A 11 26.29 59.89 -13.03
C ASN A 11 25.76 60.55 -11.76
N SER A 12 26.12 61.82 -11.52
CA SER A 12 25.80 62.58 -10.31
C SER A 12 24.57 63.46 -10.48
N ASP A 13 23.45 62.86 -10.92
CA ASP A 13 22.16 63.55 -10.97
C ASP A 13 21.15 62.86 -10.05
N ALA A 14 20.83 63.55 -8.96
CA ALA A 14 19.84 63.17 -7.97
C ALA A 14 18.41 63.36 -8.53
N GLU A 15 18.02 62.56 -9.53
CA GLU A 15 16.61 62.27 -9.89
C GLU A 15 16.45 61.22 -11.02
N SER A 16 17.49 60.46 -11.36
CA SER A 16 17.39 59.39 -12.35
C SER A 16 16.94 58.08 -11.70
N LEU A 17 15.64 57.91 -11.48
CA LEU A 17 15.04 56.57 -11.31
C LEU A 17 15.14 55.83 -12.66
N VAL A 18 16.22 55.09 -12.87
CA VAL A 18 16.30 54.11 -13.95
C VAL A 18 15.29 53.01 -13.63
N LYS A 19 14.10 53.11 -14.22
CA LYS A 19 13.14 52.01 -14.24
C LYS A 19 13.74 50.90 -15.10
N ILE A 20 14.47 49.98 -14.47
CA ILE A 20 14.82 48.70 -15.09
C ILE A 20 13.50 47.95 -15.26
N VAL A 21 12.86 48.13 -16.41
CA VAL A 21 11.79 47.24 -16.85
C VAL A 21 12.48 45.94 -17.23
N SER A 22 12.67 45.04 -16.26
CA SER A 22 12.92 43.63 -16.60
C SER A 22 11.72 43.21 -17.43
N ALA A 23 11.92 42.96 -18.73
CA ALA A 23 10.89 42.43 -19.61
C ALA A 23 10.20 41.27 -18.88
N ALA A 24 8.91 41.42 -18.60
CA ALA A 24 8.11 40.40 -17.93
C ALA A 24 8.41 39.05 -18.58
N SER A 25 8.76 38.05 -17.79
CA SER A 25 9.11 36.73 -18.29
C SER A 25 7.96 36.24 -19.18
N GLY A 26 8.21 36.13 -20.49
CA GLY A 26 7.20 35.66 -21.43
C GLY A 26 6.71 34.25 -21.14
N LEU A 27 7.40 33.49 -20.27
CA LEU A 27 7.03 32.17 -19.78
C LEU A 27 6.59 32.26 -18.30
N SER A 28 5.35 31.87 -18.00
CA SER A 28 4.84 31.75 -16.63
C SER A 28 3.76 30.68 -16.53
N TRP A 29 3.52 30.14 -15.34
CA TRP A 29 2.43 29.20 -15.10
C TRP A 29 1.06 29.88 -15.09
N VAL A 30 0.04 29.18 -15.58
CA VAL A 30 -1.39 29.52 -15.47
C VAL A 30 -2.05 28.56 -14.49
N SER A 31 -1.86 27.25 -14.68
CA SER A 31 -2.38 26.19 -13.81
C SER A 31 -1.42 24.99 -13.77
N PRO A 32 -1.53 24.14 -12.75
CA PRO A 32 -2.19 24.36 -11.46
C PRO A 32 -1.40 25.36 -10.58
N SER A 33 -1.92 25.67 -9.39
CA SER A 33 -1.18 26.43 -8.36
C SER A 33 -0.11 25.55 -7.70
N GLU A 34 0.90 26.19 -7.11
CA GLU A 34 1.95 25.45 -6.41
C GLU A 34 1.38 24.67 -5.22
N ASN A 35 1.68 23.38 -5.17
CA ASN A 35 1.22 22.41 -4.17
C ASN A 35 -0.31 22.19 -4.15
N ASP A 36 -1.02 22.44 -5.26
CA ASP A 36 -2.40 21.96 -5.40
C ASP A 36 -2.45 20.44 -5.16
N VAL A 37 -3.54 19.98 -4.55
CA VAL A 37 -3.72 18.58 -4.14
C VAL A 37 -4.72 17.90 -5.08
N PHE A 38 -4.32 16.77 -5.63
CA PHE A 38 -5.13 15.91 -6.48
C PHE A 38 -5.24 14.52 -5.86
N TYR A 39 -6.27 13.77 -6.26
CA TYR A 39 -6.60 12.49 -5.64
C TYR A 39 -6.73 11.39 -6.68
N ILE A 40 -5.96 10.31 -6.49
CA ILE A 40 -6.26 9.01 -7.09
C ILE A 40 -7.61 8.56 -6.53
N SER A 41 -8.53 8.21 -7.42
CA SER A 41 -9.91 7.90 -7.04
C SER A 41 -10.01 6.62 -6.20
N ASP A 42 -11.18 6.41 -5.61
CA ASP A 42 -11.51 5.15 -4.93
C ASP A 42 -11.55 3.95 -5.89
N GLN A 43 -11.55 4.18 -7.21
CA GLN A 43 -11.41 3.17 -8.26
C GLN A 43 -9.96 2.94 -8.72
N ALA A 44 -8.98 3.53 -8.03
CA ALA A 44 -7.56 3.56 -8.42
C ALA A 44 -7.31 4.25 -9.77
N GLU A 45 -8.07 5.29 -10.11
CA GLU A 45 -7.87 6.05 -11.35
C GLU A 45 -7.00 7.28 -11.06
N PHE A 46 -6.01 7.52 -11.92
CA PHE A 46 -5.16 8.70 -11.83
C PHE A 46 -5.97 9.99 -12.12
N PRO A 47 -5.81 11.06 -11.33
CA PRO A 47 -6.57 12.29 -11.53
C PRO A 47 -6.19 13.00 -12.82
N GLU A 48 -7.15 13.66 -13.45
CA GLU A 48 -6.86 14.61 -14.52
C GLU A 48 -6.15 15.85 -13.95
N ILE A 49 -4.89 16.08 -14.34
CA ILE A 49 -4.10 17.24 -13.93
C ILE A 49 -3.65 17.99 -15.17
N ILE A 50 -4.13 19.22 -15.34
CA ILE A 50 -3.83 20.05 -16.52
C ILE A 50 -2.83 21.14 -16.15
N PHE A 51 -1.60 20.98 -16.66
CA PHE A 51 -0.56 21.97 -16.58
C PHE A 51 -0.68 22.94 -17.76
N GLU A 52 -0.84 24.23 -17.47
CA GLU A 52 -0.93 25.29 -18.48
C GLU A 52 0.12 26.36 -18.23
N VAL A 53 0.80 26.79 -19.29
CA VAL A 53 1.73 27.92 -19.27
C VAL A 53 1.29 29.03 -20.21
N ARG A 54 1.57 30.26 -19.81
CA ARG A 54 1.58 31.41 -20.70
C ARG A 54 2.96 31.49 -21.36
N VAL A 55 2.99 31.47 -22.69
CA VAL A 55 4.19 31.71 -23.51
C VAL A 55 3.85 32.67 -24.66
N GLN A 56 4.63 33.73 -24.82
CA GLN A 56 4.48 34.70 -25.92
C GLN A 56 5.15 34.19 -27.22
N ASP A 57 6.43 33.83 -27.13
CA ASP A 57 7.24 33.27 -28.22
C ASP A 57 8.08 32.10 -27.67
N GLY A 58 8.53 31.18 -28.54
CA GLY A 58 9.45 30.10 -28.16
C GLY A 58 8.85 28.69 -28.09
N LEU A 59 7.97 28.36 -29.04
CA LEU A 59 7.60 26.97 -29.33
C LEU A 59 8.66 26.28 -30.20
N PRO A 60 8.83 24.94 -30.12
CA PRO A 60 8.15 24.04 -29.18
C PRO A 60 8.65 24.21 -27.73
N LEU A 61 7.78 23.85 -26.78
CA LEU A 61 8.12 23.74 -25.36
C LEU A 61 8.77 22.38 -25.08
N ASN A 62 9.84 22.39 -24.30
CA ASN A 62 10.41 21.17 -23.72
C ASN A 62 9.78 20.97 -22.35
N TRP A 63 9.00 19.91 -22.21
CA TRP A 63 8.38 19.51 -20.96
C TRP A 63 9.20 18.40 -20.33
N SER A 64 9.34 18.45 -19.01
CA SER A 64 9.87 17.35 -18.21
C SER A 64 9.08 17.25 -16.93
N TRP A 65 8.94 16.04 -16.43
CA TRP A 65 8.23 15.78 -15.19
C TRP A 65 9.00 14.77 -14.35
N GLU A 66 8.82 14.88 -13.05
CA GLU A 66 9.40 13.99 -12.05
C GLU A 66 8.36 13.79 -10.96
N ILE A 67 8.05 12.54 -10.63
CA ILE A 67 7.18 12.19 -9.51
C ILE A 67 7.97 11.37 -8.50
N GLU A 68 7.89 11.77 -7.23
CA GLU A 68 8.63 11.15 -6.14
C GLU A 68 7.83 11.05 -4.85
N TRP A 69 8.12 10.01 -4.07
CA TRP A 69 7.53 9.77 -2.75
C TRP A 69 8.50 9.02 -1.84
N ASP A 70 8.62 9.53 -0.61
CA ASP A 70 9.37 8.93 0.48
C ASP A 70 8.47 8.03 1.34
N ALA A 71 8.66 6.72 1.26
CA ALA A 71 7.90 5.76 2.03
C ALA A 71 8.25 5.81 3.52
N LYS A 72 7.44 6.52 4.31
CA LYS A 72 7.58 6.62 5.77
C LYS A 72 6.61 5.70 6.48
N VAL A 73 7.10 5.03 7.54
CA VAL A 73 6.30 4.10 8.36
C VAL A 73 5.11 4.82 9.00
N SER A 74 3.91 4.27 8.78
CA SER A 74 2.66 4.69 9.41
C SER A 74 2.15 3.67 10.44
N GLY A 75 2.23 2.37 10.09
CA GLY A 75 1.32 1.36 10.65
C GLY A 75 -0.13 1.59 10.22
N LEU A 76 -1.10 0.96 10.91
CA LEU A 76 -2.53 1.08 10.58
C LEU A 76 -3.26 2.25 11.28
N LYS A 77 -2.64 2.85 12.29
CA LYS A 77 -3.26 3.92 13.10
C LYS A 77 -3.14 5.26 12.38
N GLU A 78 -4.20 6.05 12.43
CA GLU A 78 -4.23 7.45 11.97
C GLU A 78 -3.38 8.33 12.89
N ARG A 79 -2.11 8.52 12.52
CA ARG A 79 -1.16 9.37 13.25
C ARG A 79 -0.04 9.82 12.32
N ALA A 80 0.69 10.84 12.76
CA ALA A 80 1.89 11.28 12.06
C ALA A 80 2.87 10.12 11.84
N ARG A 81 3.43 10.06 10.62
CA ARG A 81 4.42 9.06 10.22
C ARG A 81 5.75 9.25 10.95
N LYS A 82 6.56 8.19 10.98
CA LYS A 82 7.94 8.30 11.46
C LYS A 82 8.76 9.18 10.51
N ILE A 83 9.79 9.82 11.06
CA ILE A 83 10.63 10.78 10.31
C ILE A 83 11.42 10.09 9.19
N ASN A 84 11.96 8.89 9.46
CA ASN A 84 12.85 8.21 8.54
C ASN A 84 12.08 7.52 7.41
N SER A 85 12.52 7.77 6.17
CA SER A 85 12.08 7.05 4.98
C SER A 85 12.68 5.65 4.95
N LEU A 86 11.88 4.65 4.58
CA LEU A 86 12.32 3.28 4.35
C LEU A 86 12.81 3.06 2.92
N GLN A 87 12.26 3.84 1.98
CA GLN A 87 12.50 3.73 0.55
C GLN A 87 12.03 5.00 -0.16
N GLU A 88 12.81 5.45 -1.12
CA GLU A 88 12.41 6.52 -2.05
C GLU A 88 11.91 5.87 -3.35
N PHE A 89 10.77 6.33 -3.84
CA PHE A 89 10.24 5.97 -5.15
C PHE A 89 10.27 7.18 -6.06
N LYS A 90 10.69 6.98 -7.30
CA LYS A 90 10.90 8.07 -8.26
C LYS A 90 10.71 7.61 -9.70
N LYS A 91 10.02 8.41 -10.51
CA LYS A 91 9.88 8.24 -11.96
C LYS A 91 9.96 9.60 -12.64
N SER A 92 10.44 9.64 -13.88
CA SER A 92 10.53 10.88 -14.64
C SER A 92 10.34 10.64 -16.13
N GLY A 93 10.03 11.70 -16.85
CA GLY A 93 9.86 11.69 -18.30
C GLY A 93 10.08 13.07 -18.89
N PHE A 94 10.19 13.13 -20.22
CA PHE A 94 10.33 14.37 -20.96
C PHE A 94 9.74 14.23 -22.37
N PHE A 95 9.29 15.34 -22.93
CA PHE A 95 8.76 15.38 -24.29
C PHE A 95 8.77 16.83 -24.84
N ASN A 96 8.54 16.96 -26.14
CA ASN A 96 8.40 18.24 -26.82
C ASN A 96 6.97 18.45 -27.28
N SER A 97 6.45 19.67 -27.18
CA SER A 97 5.09 19.99 -27.62
C SER A 97 4.96 21.42 -28.14
N ASN A 98 4.13 21.60 -29.16
CA ASN A 98 3.67 22.93 -29.58
C ASN A 98 2.47 23.43 -28.75
N SER A 99 1.93 22.58 -27.87
CA SER A 99 0.86 22.96 -26.95
C SER A 99 1.40 23.74 -25.76
N LYS A 100 0.60 24.69 -25.27
CA LYS A 100 0.81 25.42 -24.01
C LYS A 100 0.23 24.68 -22.80
N THR A 101 -0.47 23.58 -23.07
CA THR A 101 -1.07 22.70 -22.07
C THR A 101 -0.48 21.30 -22.16
N TRP A 102 -0.41 20.65 -21.01
CA TRP A 102 -0.14 19.21 -20.89
C TRP A 102 -1.10 18.61 -19.87
N VAL A 103 -1.81 17.57 -20.28
CA VAL A 103 -2.55 16.70 -19.36
C VAL A 103 -1.57 15.66 -18.84
N ALA A 104 -1.41 15.56 -17.53
CA ALA A 104 -0.45 14.65 -16.93
C ALA A 104 -0.82 13.18 -17.21
N GLU A 105 -0.09 12.56 -18.13
CA GLU A 105 -0.24 11.16 -18.52
C GLU A 105 1.06 10.42 -18.13
N LEU A 106 1.05 9.73 -16.99
CA LEU A 106 2.23 9.05 -16.44
C LEU A 106 2.32 7.56 -16.82
N GLU A 107 1.36 7.06 -17.60
CA GLU A 107 1.14 5.65 -17.96
C GLU A 107 0.82 4.71 -16.78
N GLU A 108 1.08 5.13 -15.55
CA GLU A 108 0.88 4.39 -14.30
C GLU A 108 0.12 5.24 -13.28
N VAL A 109 -0.56 4.57 -12.35
CA VAL A 109 -1.23 5.23 -11.22
C VAL A 109 -0.22 5.48 -10.09
N LEU A 110 0.33 6.70 -10.07
CA LEU A 110 1.39 7.10 -9.14
C LEU A 110 0.94 8.26 -8.25
N GLY A 111 1.39 8.29 -7.00
CA GLY A 111 1.15 9.42 -6.09
C GLY A 111 2.45 10.08 -5.62
N GLY A 112 2.33 11.01 -4.67
CA GLY A 112 3.46 11.77 -4.14
C GLY A 112 3.56 13.17 -4.74
N ARG A 113 4.78 13.70 -4.82
CA ARG A 113 5.05 15.03 -5.35
C ARG A 113 5.36 14.93 -6.84
N LEU A 114 4.49 15.47 -7.68
CA LEU A 114 4.74 15.63 -9.11
C LEU A 114 5.27 17.04 -9.38
N THR A 115 6.49 17.13 -9.90
CA THR A 115 7.14 18.38 -10.30
C THR A 115 7.27 18.41 -11.81
N VAL A 116 6.71 19.44 -12.44
CA VAL A 116 6.78 19.67 -13.89
C VAL A 116 7.67 20.86 -14.16
N ALA A 117 8.58 20.71 -15.11
CA ALA A 117 9.44 21.78 -15.60
C ALA A 117 9.19 22.02 -17.09
N VAL A 118 9.07 23.29 -17.46
CA VAL A 118 8.90 23.75 -18.84
C VAL A 118 10.09 24.61 -19.21
N LEU A 119 10.73 24.30 -20.33
CA LEU A 119 11.84 25.06 -20.91
C LEU A 119 11.43 25.61 -22.28
N SER A 120 11.55 26.92 -22.43
CA SER A 120 11.32 27.66 -23.68
C SER A 120 12.39 28.74 -23.85
N ALA A 121 13.02 28.78 -25.02
CA ALA A 121 14.04 29.78 -25.38
C ALA A 121 15.11 30.01 -24.30
N GLY A 122 15.58 28.94 -23.64
CA GLY A 122 16.60 29.00 -22.58
C GLY A 122 16.08 29.41 -21.19
N LYS A 123 14.79 29.66 -21.01
CA LYS A 123 14.15 29.93 -19.71
C LYS A 123 13.40 28.71 -19.21
N SER A 124 13.63 28.33 -17.95
CA SER A 124 12.94 27.21 -17.29
C SER A 124 12.09 27.69 -16.12
N ILE A 125 10.86 27.20 -16.03
CA ILE A 125 9.98 27.36 -14.86
C ILE A 125 9.55 25.98 -14.35
N LYS A 126 9.29 25.86 -13.04
CA LYS A 126 8.83 24.62 -12.39
C LYS A 126 7.53 24.84 -11.63
N ARG A 127 6.69 23.82 -11.56
CA ARG A 127 5.45 23.76 -10.78
C ARG A 127 5.32 22.40 -10.14
N SER A 128 4.99 22.38 -8.85
CA SER A 128 4.74 21.12 -8.14
C SER A 128 3.27 21.01 -7.73
N VAL A 129 2.76 19.78 -7.71
CA VAL A 129 1.48 19.38 -7.12
C VAL A 129 1.66 18.16 -6.22
N ILE A 130 0.69 17.89 -5.36
CA ILE A 130 0.68 16.72 -4.48
C ILE A 130 -0.45 15.80 -4.90
N ILE A 131 -0.15 14.52 -5.13
CA ILE A 131 -1.11 13.49 -5.48
C ILE A 131 -1.27 12.55 -4.28
N LYS A 132 -2.50 12.40 -3.82
CA LYS A 132 -2.90 11.56 -2.68
C LYS A 132 -3.84 10.45 -3.15
N GLY A 133 -4.04 9.45 -2.31
CA GLY A 133 -4.98 8.36 -2.56
C GLY A 133 -6.25 8.49 -1.75
N VAL A 134 -7.34 7.99 -2.33
CA VAL A 134 -8.62 7.75 -1.65
C VAL A 134 -8.80 6.26 -1.45
N ASN A 135 -9.21 5.85 -0.24
CA ASN A 135 -9.49 4.45 0.04
C ASN A 135 -10.72 3.97 -0.75
N PRO A 136 -10.67 2.77 -1.36
CA PRO A 136 -11.87 2.12 -1.88
C PRO A 136 -12.84 1.79 -0.75
N SER A 137 -14.13 1.67 -1.07
CA SER A 137 -15.09 1.04 -0.15
C SER A 137 -14.85 -0.47 -0.08
N LYS A 138 -15.34 -1.12 0.98
CA LYS A 138 -15.22 -2.58 1.11
C LYS A 138 -15.92 -3.31 -0.03
N GLU A 139 -17.04 -2.78 -0.48
CA GLU A 139 -17.84 -3.32 -1.57
C GLU A 139 -17.08 -3.23 -2.90
N VAL A 140 -16.37 -2.13 -3.15
CA VAL A 140 -15.52 -1.96 -4.34
C VAL A 140 -14.36 -2.96 -4.31
N VAL A 141 -13.72 -3.15 -3.16
CA VAL A 141 -12.65 -4.16 -2.99
C VAL A 141 -13.21 -5.56 -3.24
N ALA A 142 -14.35 -5.91 -2.62
CA ALA A 142 -14.97 -7.22 -2.77
C ALA A 142 -15.39 -7.50 -4.22
N ALA A 143 -15.97 -6.52 -4.91
CA ALA A 143 -16.33 -6.65 -6.32
C ALA A 143 -15.09 -6.90 -7.20
N TYR A 144 -14.03 -6.11 -7.00
CA TYR A 144 -12.79 -6.28 -7.75
C TYR A 144 -12.13 -7.64 -7.49
N VAL A 145 -12.10 -8.09 -6.23
CA VAL A 145 -11.59 -9.42 -5.87
C VAL A 145 -12.44 -10.53 -6.48
N GLY A 146 -13.77 -10.39 -6.48
CA GLY A 146 -14.69 -11.36 -7.06
C GLY A 146 -14.58 -11.54 -8.58
N ASP A 147 -14.06 -10.54 -9.29
CA ASP A 147 -13.76 -10.62 -10.73
C ASP A 147 -12.44 -11.36 -11.04
N LEU A 148 -11.63 -11.67 -10.02
CA LEU A 148 -10.35 -12.35 -10.18
C LEU A 148 -10.49 -13.87 -9.97
N ASP A 149 -9.87 -14.65 -10.86
CA ASP A 149 -9.88 -16.11 -10.77
C ASP A 149 -9.25 -16.63 -9.47
N ASP A 150 -9.92 -17.62 -8.86
CA ASP A 150 -9.49 -18.35 -7.66
C ASP A 150 -9.30 -17.46 -6.40
N MET A 151 -10.02 -16.35 -6.29
CA MET A 151 -9.89 -15.37 -5.19
C MET A 151 -11.02 -15.39 -4.13
N ASP A 152 -11.92 -16.38 -4.16
CA ASP A 152 -13.10 -16.42 -3.28
C ASP A 152 -12.75 -16.27 -1.78
N GLY A 153 -13.14 -15.16 -1.17
CA GLY A 153 -12.89 -14.87 0.25
C GLY A 153 -11.60 -14.11 0.52
N PHE A 154 -10.81 -13.76 -0.50
CA PHE A 154 -9.60 -12.96 -0.30
C PHE A 154 -9.92 -11.58 0.29
N GLU A 155 -11.07 -11.00 -0.04
CA GLU A 155 -11.56 -9.73 0.51
C GLU A 155 -11.70 -9.76 2.04
N LYS A 156 -12.08 -10.92 2.62
CA LYS A 156 -12.14 -11.11 4.08
C LYS A 156 -10.76 -11.04 4.73
N LEU A 157 -9.74 -11.55 4.04
CA LEU A 157 -8.35 -11.41 4.51
C LEU A 157 -7.89 -9.97 4.42
N LEU A 158 -8.18 -9.26 3.33
CA LEU A 158 -7.85 -7.83 3.21
C LEU A 158 -8.52 -6.99 4.31
N GLU A 159 -9.76 -7.31 4.66
CA GLU A 159 -10.45 -6.71 5.79
C GLU A 159 -9.75 -7.01 7.12
N GLN A 160 -9.34 -8.26 7.34
CA GLN A 160 -8.62 -8.65 8.55
C GLN A 160 -7.24 -7.99 8.66
N GLU A 161 -6.50 -7.84 7.57
CA GLU A 161 -5.13 -7.30 7.55
C GLU A 161 -5.10 -5.78 7.73
N THR A 162 -5.98 -5.04 7.04
CA THR A 162 -5.92 -3.58 6.98
C THR A 162 -7.26 -2.87 7.18
N GLY A 163 -8.36 -3.61 7.38
CA GLY A 163 -9.71 -3.06 7.34
C GLY A 163 -10.15 -2.68 5.92
N SER A 164 -9.58 -3.34 4.90
CA SER A 164 -9.73 -3.03 3.48
C SER A 164 -9.20 -1.64 3.08
N LYS A 165 -8.29 -1.08 3.89
CA LYS A 165 -7.66 0.21 3.60
C LYS A 165 -6.36 0.03 2.87
N HIS A 166 -6.10 0.92 1.92
CA HIS A 166 -4.84 1.04 1.23
C HIS A 166 -4.03 2.27 1.69
N PHE A 167 -4.72 3.37 2.01
CA PHE A 167 -4.13 4.65 2.42
C PHE A 167 -4.46 4.99 3.88
N ILE A 168 -3.61 5.80 4.49
CA ILE A 168 -3.89 6.48 5.76
C ILE A 168 -4.75 7.71 5.46
N ASN A 169 -5.93 7.81 6.07
CA ASN A 169 -6.87 8.89 5.75
C ASN A 169 -6.33 10.27 6.13
N LEU A 170 -5.48 10.33 7.16
CA LEU A 170 -4.88 11.57 7.65
C LEU A 170 -4.01 12.27 6.60
N ASP A 171 -3.24 11.53 5.81
CA ASP A 171 -2.29 12.10 4.84
C ASP A 171 -2.59 11.74 3.38
N GLY A 172 -3.36 10.68 3.14
CA GLY A 172 -3.66 10.15 1.81
C GLY A 172 -2.49 9.40 1.19
N GLU A 173 -1.50 8.98 1.98
CA GLU A 173 -0.38 8.18 1.52
C GLU A 173 -0.59 6.68 1.81
N PRO A 174 0.02 5.77 1.03
CA PRO A 174 -0.10 4.33 1.24
C PRO A 174 0.29 3.91 2.66
N ILE A 175 -0.35 2.85 3.17
CA ILE A 175 0.04 2.23 4.43
C ILE A 175 1.43 1.63 4.27
N VAL A 176 2.34 1.93 5.21
CA VAL A 176 3.70 1.40 5.23
C VAL A 176 4.00 0.79 6.59
N ALA A 177 4.27 -0.51 6.62
CA ALA A 177 4.72 -1.24 7.79
C ALA A 177 6.25 -1.14 7.98
N PHE A 178 6.72 -1.40 9.19
CA PHE A 178 8.12 -1.24 9.56
C PHE A 178 9.06 -2.24 8.87
N ASP A 179 8.50 -3.36 8.41
CA ASP A 179 9.16 -4.45 7.69
C ASP A 179 9.06 -4.29 6.17
N LYS A 180 8.65 -3.11 5.69
CA LYS A 180 8.43 -2.79 4.26
C LYS A 180 7.23 -3.53 3.64
N GLY A 181 6.20 -3.82 4.43
CA GLY A 181 4.86 -4.14 3.90
C GLY A 181 4.13 -2.89 3.42
N TYR A 182 3.53 -2.94 2.22
CA TYR A 182 2.84 -1.80 1.60
C TYR A 182 1.38 -2.08 1.26
N GLY A 183 0.51 -1.10 1.52
CA GLY A 183 -0.86 -1.08 1.03
C GLY A 183 -1.78 -2.14 1.64
N ILE A 184 -2.90 -2.38 0.98
CA ILE A 184 -4.03 -3.21 1.46
C ILE A 184 -3.65 -4.68 1.69
N THR A 185 -2.70 -5.21 0.92
CA THR A 185 -2.21 -6.59 1.05
C THR A 185 -0.97 -6.71 1.94
N GLN A 186 -0.39 -5.58 2.38
CA GLN A 186 0.90 -5.53 3.07
C GLN A 186 2.02 -6.25 2.30
N MET A 187 2.09 -6.06 0.97
CA MET A 187 3.14 -6.66 0.11
C MET A 187 4.55 -6.31 0.60
N THR A 188 5.35 -7.34 0.89
CA THR A 188 6.73 -7.19 1.40
C THR A 188 7.78 -7.89 0.53
N ASN A 189 7.50 -9.10 0.01
CA ASN A 189 8.43 -9.87 -0.80
C ASN A 189 7.68 -10.67 -1.89
N PRO A 190 7.94 -10.43 -3.19
CA PRO A 190 8.87 -9.42 -3.73
C PRO A 190 8.47 -8.00 -3.32
N ALA A 191 9.45 -7.10 -3.26
CA ALA A 191 9.18 -5.69 -2.98
C ALA A 191 8.28 -5.12 -4.10
N PRO A 192 7.22 -4.37 -3.76
CA PRO A 192 6.29 -3.86 -4.75
C PRO A 192 6.93 -2.79 -5.64
N THR A 193 6.44 -2.67 -6.88
CA THR A 193 6.75 -1.54 -7.76
C THR A 193 6.12 -0.24 -7.26
N TYR A 194 6.51 0.91 -7.84
CA TYR A 194 5.93 2.19 -7.42
C TYR A 194 4.42 2.25 -7.61
N GLU A 195 3.92 1.77 -8.75
CA GLU A 195 2.49 1.69 -9.05
C GLU A 195 1.77 0.73 -8.10
N GLN A 196 2.35 -0.44 -7.81
CA GLN A 196 1.76 -1.39 -6.83
C GLN A 196 1.66 -0.81 -5.41
N VAL A 197 2.40 0.24 -5.09
CA VAL A 197 2.29 0.94 -3.80
C VAL A 197 1.21 2.01 -3.81
N TRP A 198 0.86 2.60 -4.95
CA TRP A 198 -0.13 3.68 -5.04
C TRP A 198 -1.47 3.28 -5.65
N SER A 199 -1.54 2.20 -6.41
CA SER A 199 -2.78 1.62 -6.92
C SER A 199 -3.20 0.45 -6.05
N TRP A 200 -4.34 0.58 -5.37
CA TRP A 200 -4.86 -0.51 -4.56
C TRP A 200 -5.21 -1.74 -5.40
N LYS A 201 -5.62 -1.56 -6.66
CA LYS A 201 -5.88 -2.65 -7.61
C LYS A 201 -4.61 -3.41 -7.98
N GLU A 202 -3.55 -2.69 -8.34
CA GLU A 202 -2.25 -3.31 -8.64
C GLU A 202 -1.61 -3.95 -7.40
N ASN A 203 -1.84 -3.37 -6.22
CA ASN A 203 -1.43 -3.97 -4.96
C ASN A 203 -2.15 -5.31 -4.69
N ILE A 204 -3.47 -5.37 -4.90
CA ILE A 204 -4.23 -6.62 -4.79
C ILE A 204 -3.74 -7.64 -5.81
N LEU A 205 -3.54 -7.24 -7.07
CA LEU A 205 -3.00 -8.13 -8.10
C LEU A 205 -1.63 -8.67 -7.72
N GLY A 206 -0.71 -7.80 -7.28
CA GLY A 206 0.62 -8.19 -6.83
C GLY A 206 0.60 -9.12 -5.61
N GLY A 207 -0.29 -8.89 -4.65
CA GLY A 207 -0.46 -9.74 -3.46
C GLY A 207 -1.24 -11.03 -3.71
N SER A 208 -2.04 -11.10 -4.79
CA SER A 208 -2.93 -12.23 -5.08
C SER A 208 -2.18 -13.55 -5.29
N GLY A 209 -0.94 -13.51 -5.79
CA GLY A 209 -0.14 -14.70 -6.05
C GLY A 209 0.05 -15.57 -4.80
N ILE A 210 0.30 -14.95 -3.64
CA ILE A 210 0.46 -15.67 -2.37
C ILE A 210 -0.84 -16.38 -1.99
N TYR A 211 -1.98 -15.71 -2.19
CA TYR A 211 -3.28 -16.32 -1.91
C TYR A 211 -3.55 -17.50 -2.85
N LYS A 212 -3.29 -17.35 -4.15
CA LYS A 212 -3.42 -18.44 -5.14
C LYS A 212 -2.58 -19.66 -4.74
N ASP A 213 -1.36 -19.44 -4.27
CA ASP A 213 -0.51 -20.53 -3.77
C ASP A 213 -1.15 -21.25 -2.57
N LYS A 214 -1.82 -20.50 -1.66
CA LYS A 214 -2.56 -21.10 -0.54
C LYS A 214 -3.79 -21.89 -1.03
N VAL A 215 -4.52 -21.37 -2.01
CA VAL A 215 -5.64 -22.08 -2.67
C VAL A 215 -5.18 -23.39 -3.29
N VAL A 216 -4.10 -23.37 -4.09
CA VAL A 216 -3.53 -24.58 -4.69
C VAL A 216 -3.11 -25.58 -3.62
N ALA A 217 -2.44 -25.13 -2.56
CA ALA A 217 -2.04 -25.99 -1.46
C ALA A 217 -3.23 -26.59 -0.69
N ALA A 218 -4.31 -25.82 -0.51
CA ALA A 218 -5.54 -26.27 0.14
C ALA A 218 -6.27 -27.31 -0.73
N LYS A 219 -6.49 -27.02 -2.02
CA LYS A 219 -7.10 -27.94 -3.00
C LYS A 219 -6.34 -29.27 -3.04
N LYS A 220 -4.99 -29.22 -3.08
CA LYS A 220 -4.14 -30.43 -3.05
C LYS A 220 -4.30 -31.23 -1.75
N TYR A 221 -4.35 -30.56 -0.61
CA TYR A 221 -4.47 -31.23 0.69
C TYR A 221 -5.85 -31.86 0.89
N LEU A 222 -6.91 -31.13 0.57
CA LEU A 222 -8.29 -31.60 0.73
C LEU A 222 -8.67 -32.67 -0.31
N GLY A 223 -8.10 -32.59 -1.51
CA GLY A 223 -8.31 -33.57 -2.58
C GLY A 223 -7.41 -34.82 -2.51
N GLN A 224 -6.54 -34.92 -1.51
CA GLN A 224 -5.62 -36.06 -1.41
C GLN A 224 -6.39 -37.38 -1.36
N GLN A 225 -5.86 -38.42 -1.99
CA GLN A 225 -6.50 -39.75 -2.06
C GLN A 225 -7.90 -39.72 -2.71
N GLY A 226 -8.20 -38.73 -3.55
CA GLY A 226 -9.49 -38.63 -4.25
C GLY A 226 -10.66 -38.22 -3.35
N ARG A 227 -10.37 -37.61 -2.19
CA ARG A 227 -11.39 -37.14 -1.25
C ARG A 227 -12.12 -35.92 -1.79
N THR A 228 -13.41 -35.84 -1.52
CA THR A 228 -14.24 -34.68 -1.81
C THR A 228 -14.22 -33.69 -0.64
N TYR A 229 -14.46 -32.42 -0.94
CA TYR A 229 -14.56 -31.34 0.04
C TYR A 229 -15.55 -30.28 -0.45
N THR A 230 -16.07 -29.47 0.46
CA THR A 230 -16.97 -28.34 0.14
C THR A 230 -16.18 -27.05 -0.06
N ASP A 231 -16.81 -26.03 -0.66
CA ASP A 231 -16.20 -24.70 -0.81
C ASP A 231 -15.91 -24.06 0.56
N ASP A 232 -16.81 -24.23 1.54
CA ASP A 232 -16.56 -23.80 2.93
C ASP A 232 -15.30 -24.45 3.51
N GLN A 233 -15.10 -25.75 3.28
CA GLN A 233 -13.90 -26.44 3.74
C GLN A 233 -12.64 -25.93 3.05
N LEU A 234 -12.73 -25.64 1.75
CA LEU A 234 -11.64 -25.03 1.00
C LEU A 234 -11.30 -23.66 1.59
N GLN A 235 -12.27 -22.79 1.83
CA GLN A 235 -12.04 -21.43 2.31
C GLN A 235 -11.42 -21.40 3.72
N HIS A 236 -11.93 -22.21 4.67
CA HIS A 236 -11.31 -22.37 6.00
C HIS A 236 -9.86 -22.87 5.91
N GLU A 237 -9.61 -23.82 5.01
CA GLU A 237 -8.27 -24.38 4.80
C GLU A 237 -7.31 -23.33 4.21
N VAL A 238 -7.78 -22.50 3.28
CA VAL A 238 -7.01 -21.38 2.70
C VAL A 238 -6.67 -20.34 3.76
N PHE A 239 -7.64 -19.88 4.55
CA PHE A 239 -7.41 -18.89 5.60
C PHE A 239 -6.47 -19.40 6.70
N SER A 240 -6.61 -20.68 7.08
CA SER A 240 -5.65 -21.28 8.00
C SER A 240 -4.24 -21.30 7.42
N ARG A 241 -4.08 -21.57 6.13
CA ARG A 241 -2.77 -21.61 5.46
C ARG A 241 -2.15 -20.24 5.22
N TRP A 242 -2.97 -19.20 5.14
CA TRP A 242 -2.53 -17.81 5.08
C TRP A 242 -1.76 -17.44 6.35
N ASN A 243 -2.37 -17.61 7.53
CA ASN A 243 -1.72 -17.33 8.83
C ASN A 243 -0.71 -18.43 9.24
N GLY A 244 -0.96 -19.69 8.87
CA GLY A 244 -0.04 -20.80 9.05
C GLY A 244 -0.69 -22.08 9.58
N GLY A 245 -0.49 -23.19 8.87
CA GLY A 245 -0.99 -24.54 9.22
C GLY A 245 -2.23 -24.96 8.41
N SER A 246 -2.68 -26.21 8.58
CA SER A 246 -3.95 -26.70 8.01
C SER A 246 -5.10 -26.62 9.01
N TYR A 247 -6.31 -26.40 8.51
CA TYR A 247 -7.52 -26.26 9.30
C TYR A 247 -8.14 -27.63 9.61
N HIS A 248 -8.25 -28.46 8.57
CA HIS A 248 -8.93 -29.74 8.65
C HIS A 248 -7.97 -30.90 8.96
N GLN A 249 -8.54 -31.98 9.47
CA GLN A 249 -7.96 -33.31 9.49
C GLN A 249 -9.00 -34.31 8.98
N TRP A 250 -8.54 -35.41 8.39
CA TRP A 250 -9.44 -36.45 7.90
C TRP A 250 -9.87 -37.37 9.03
N ASP A 251 -11.18 -37.54 9.23
CA ASP A 251 -11.74 -38.59 10.06
C ASP A 251 -11.91 -39.85 9.22
N SER A 252 -11.09 -40.87 9.46
CA SER A 252 -11.13 -42.12 8.69
C SER A 252 -12.31 -43.02 9.02
N VAL A 253 -12.98 -42.81 10.15
CA VAL A 253 -14.15 -43.61 10.55
C VAL A 253 -15.40 -43.04 9.92
N ALA A 254 -15.55 -41.71 9.97
CA ALA A 254 -16.69 -41.02 9.39
C ALA A 254 -16.49 -40.68 7.90
N GLU A 255 -15.28 -40.88 7.36
CA GLU A 255 -14.88 -40.55 5.98
C GLU A 255 -15.20 -39.10 5.59
N VAL A 256 -14.89 -38.16 6.50
CA VAL A 256 -15.14 -36.73 6.30
C VAL A 256 -13.99 -35.87 6.79
N TRP A 257 -13.84 -34.70 6.18
CA TRP A 257 -12.98 -33.63 6.70
C TRP A 257 -13.64 -32.99 7.93
N VAL A 258 -12.88 -32.89 9.02
CA VAL A 258 -13.34 -32.27 10.27
C VAL A 258 -12.35 -31.21 10.74
N ARG A 259 -12.84 -30.15 11.40
CA ARG A 259 -12.00 -29.15 12.08
C ARG A 259 -11.03 -29.87 13.02
N LYS A 260 -9.75 -29.47 13.03
CA LYS A 260 -8.76 -30.03 13.96
C LYS A 260 -9.14 -29.80 15.42
N LYS A 261 -9.52 -30.89 16.09
CA LYS A 261 -9.91 -30.90 17.51
C LYS A 261 -8.72 -30.74 18.46
N SER A 262 -7.50 -30.97 17.98
CA SER A 262 -6.28 -30.78 18.79
C SER A 262 -5.95 -29.30 19.03
N ILE A 263 -6.64 -28.36 18.41
CA ILE A 263 -6.46 -26.93 18.65
C ILE A 263 -7.68 -26.35 19.38
N LEU A 264 -7.42 -25.81 20.57
CA LEU A 264 -8.34 -24.94 21.30
C LEU A 264 -7.95 -23.48 21.06
N CYS A 265 -8.90 -22.64 20.68
CA CYS A 265 -8.65 -21.24 20.36
C CYS A 265 -8.97 -20.31 21.52
N ASP A 266 -8.23 -19.22 21.64
CA ASP A 266 -8.54 -18.13 22.57
C ASP A 266 -9.50 -17.15 21.89
N SER A 267 -10.77 -17.18 22.26
CA SER A 267 -11.87 -16.44 21.64
C SER A 267 -11.73 -14.92 21.80
N ASN A 268 -10.80 -14.46 22.64
CA ASN A 268 -10.53 -13.04 22.87
C ASN A 268 -9.36 -12.53 22.00
N THR A 269 -8.88 -13.35 21.08
CA THR A 269 -7.74 -13.05 20.21
C THR A 269 -8.05 -13.47 18.79
N GLY A 270 -7.34 -12.91 17.81
CA GLY A 270 -7.59 -13.22 16.41
C GLY A 270 -6.87 -14.45 15.87
N ASN A 271 -5.82 -14.96 16.52
CA ASN A 271 -5.01 -16.06 15.99
C ASN A 271 -4.24 -16.88 17.03
N ILE A 272 -4.55 -16.72 18.32
CA ILE A 272 -3.84 -17.45 19.39
C ILE A 272 -4.68 -18.66 19.83
N GLY A 273 -3.98 -19.76 20.11
CA GLY A 273 -4.58 -20.93 20.72
C GLY A 273 -3.56 -21.88 21.31
N TRP A 274 -4.03 -23.07 21.68
CA TRP A 274 -3.26 -24.11 22.32
C TRP A 274 -3.43 -25.44 21.60
N SER A 275 -2.31 -26.12 21.37
CA SER A 275 -2.34 -27.54 21.04
C SER A 275 -2.66 -28.33 22.31
N MET A 276 -3.75 -29.08 22.26
CA MET A 276 -4.23 -29.98 23.31
C MET A 276 -3.41 -31.28 23.38
N ASP A 277 -2.49 -31.50 22.43
CA ASP A 277 -1.55 -32.62 22.48
C ASP A 277 -0.41 -32.37 23.48
N LYS A 278 -0.17 -31.10 23.85
CA LYS A 278 0.83 -30.74 24.86
C LYS A 278 0.32 -31.08 26.26
N GLU A 279 1.10 -31.83 27.03
CA GLU A 279 0.74 -32.27 28.39
C GLU A 279 0.24 -31.13 29.30
N LYS A 280 0.87 -29.96 29.23
CA LYS A 280 0.44 -28.78 30.04
C LYS A 280 -0.92 -28.20 29.66
N ASN A 281 -1.47 -28.56 28.51
CA ASN A 281 -2.75 -28.06 28.02
C ASN A 281 -3.87 -29.11 28.14
N LYS A 282 -3.53 -30.40 28.26
CA LYS A 282 -4.51 -31.49 28.31
C LYS A 282 -5.52 -31.29 29.43
N GLY A 283 -6.81 -31.44 29.08
CA GLY A 283 -7.92 -31.33 30.02
C GLY A 283 -8.18 -29.92 30.57
N LYS A 284 -7.45 -28.91 30.11
CA LYS A 284 -7.64 -27.52 30.52
C LYS A 284 -8.69 -26.82 29.66
N THR A 285 -9.44 -25.94 30.29
CA THR A 285 -10.40 -25.05 29.65
C THR A 285 -9.69 -23.83 29.05
N GLU A 286 -10.37 -23.14 28.13
CA GLU A 286 -9.87 -21.89 27.54
C GLU A 286 -9.54 -20.85 28.62
N SER A 287 -10.44 -20.64 29.59
CA SER A 287 -10.24 -19.67 30.67
C SER A 287 -9.00 -19.97 31.52
N GLU A 288 -8.74 -21.25 31.84
CA GLU A 288 -7.55 -21.63 32.61
C GLU A 288 -6.26 -21.36 31.83
N LEU A 289 -6.25 -21.67 30.53
CA LEU A 289 -5.07 -21.49 29.69
C LEU A 289 -4.80 -20.01 29.40
N ARG A 290 -5.86 -19.24 29.14
CA ARG A 290 -5.78 -17.78 28.96
C ARG A 290 -5.25 -17.10 30.20
N GLU A 291 -5.74 -17.46 31.39
CA GLU A 291 -5.25 -16.85 32.64
C GLU A 291 -3.75 -17.12 32.84
N ARG A 292 -3.28 -18.32 32.48
CA ARG A 292 -1.86 -18.68 32.52
C ARG A 292 -1.02 -17.85 31.54
N ASP A 293 -1.52 -17.62 30.32
CA ASP A 293 -0.66 -17.20 29.20
C ASP A 293 -0.87 -15.76 28.70
N LYS A 294 -2.01 -15.11 28.99
CA LYS A 294 -2.38 -13.79 28.42
C LYS A 294 -1.30 -12.72 28.59
N ASP A 295 -0.60 -12.72 29.73
CA ASP A 295 0.42 -11.73 30.05
C ASP A 295 1.72 -11.92 29.24
N LYS A 296 1.89 -13.09 28.60
CA LYS A 296 3.03 -13.43 27.73
C LYS A 296 2.78 -13.18 26.26
N TYR A 297 1.54 -12.93 25.85
CA TYR A 297 1.21 -12.66 24.44
C TYR A 297 1.97 -11.45 23.89
N LYS A 298 2.15 -10.41 24.72
CA LYS A 298 2.90 -9.19 24.37
C LYS A 298 4.38 -9.45 24.04
N ASP A 299 4.93 -10.57 24.50
CA ASP A 299 6.31 -10.96 24.24
C ASP A 299 6.46 -11.68 22.87
N GLY A 300 5.33 -11.87 22.16
CA GLY A 300 5.29 -12.54 20.86
C GLY A 300 5.86 -13.96 20.92
N GLY A 301 6.59 -14.39 19.89
CA GLY A 301 7.20 -15.72 19.86
C GLY A 301 8.14 -16.00 21.04
N LYS A 302 8.72 -14.98 21.69
CA LYS A 302 9.57 -15.16 22.88
C LYS A 302 8.77 -15.56 24.12
N GLY A 303 7.47 -15.25 24.15
CA GLY A 303 6.54 -15.65 25.20
C GLY A 303 6.05 -17.09 25.10
N GLN A 304 6.33 -17.77 23.98
CA GLN A 304 5.95 -19.18 23.75
C GLN A 304 7.00 -20.09 24.38
N THR A 305 6.77 -20.53 25.61
CA THR A 305 7.73 -21.36 26.36
C THR A 305 7.13 -22.71 26.73
N LYS A 306 7.94 -23.59 27.34
CA LYS A 306 7.44 -24.84 27.91
C LYS A 306 6.41 -24.61 29.01
N ASP A 307 6.48 -23.48 29.72
CA ASP A 307 5.54 -23.12 30.78
C ASP A 307 4.32 -22.38 30.25
N HIS A 308 4.49 -21.67 29.14
CA HIS A 308 3.44 -20.94 28.42
C HIS A 308 3.33 -21.43 26.98
N PRO A 309 2.84 -22.67 26.76
CA PRO A 309 2.85 -23.32 25.45
C PRO A 309 1.72 -22.89 24.50
N TRP A 310 1.27 -21.64 24.56
CA TRP A 310 0.40 -21.03 23.53
C TRP A 310 1.15 -20.92 22.20
N GLN A 311 0.40 -20.74 21.10
CA GLN A 311 0.97 -20.57 19.77
C GLN A 311 0.04 -19.73 18.88
N TYR A 312 0.62 -19.15 17.83
CA TYR A 312 -0.17 -18.68 16.69
C TYR A 312 -0.72 -19.88 15.92
N SER A 313 -1.98 -19.82 15.51
CA SER A 313 -2.69 -20.95 14.90
C SER A 313 -3.55 -20.49 13.74
N GLY A 314 -3.30 -21.06 12.55
CA GLY A 314 -4.18 -20.88 11.39
C GLY A 314 -5.61 -21.34 11.63
N VAL A 315 -5.84 -22.36 12.45
CA VAL A 315 -7.20 -22.80 12.82
C VAL A 315 -7.96 -21.66 13.50
N CYS A 316 -7.32 -21.03 14.50
CA CYS A 316 -7.94 -19.95 15.26
C CYS A 316 -8.12 -18.67 14.43
N TYR A 317 -7.17 -18.43 13.51
CA TYR A 317 -7.28 -17.33 12.56
C TYR A 317 -8.46 -17.51 11.60
N ALA A 318 -8.62 -18.70 11.04
CA ALA A 318 -9.75 -19.01 10.18
C ALA A 318 -11.08 -18.88 10.93
N ASP A 319 -11.20 -19.49 12.12
CA ASP A 319 -12.42 -19.37 12.95
C ASP A 319 -12.78 -17.91 13.21
N HIS A 320 -11.80 -17.09 13.62
CA HIS A 320 -11.99 -15.67 13.90
C HIS A 320 -12.46 -14.86 12.68
N ILE A 321 -12.04 -15.23 11.46
CA ILE A 321 -12.52 -14.56 10.24
C ILE A 321 -13.98 -14.91 9.95
N PHE A 322 -14.39 -16.16 10.21
CA PHE A 322 -15.76 -16.61 9.95
C PHE A 322 -16.76 -16.27 11.05
N ASP A 323 -16.30 -16.08 12.29
CA ASP A 323 -17.14 -15.74 13.44
C ASP A 323 -17.43 -14.22 13.57
N LYS A 324 -16.88 -13.39 12.68
CA LYS A 324 -17.11 -11.95 12.59
C LYS A 324 -18.28 -11.60 11.67
#